data_AF-A0A2N2RWH7-F1
#
_entry.id   AF-A0A2N2RWH7-F1
#
_cell.length_a   1.000
_cell.length_b   1.000
_cell.length_c   1.000
_cell.angle_alpha   90.00
_cell.angle_beta   90.00
_cell.angle_gamma   90.00
#
_symmetry.space_group_name_H-M   'P 1'
#
loop_
_entity.id
_entity.type
_entity.pdbx_description
1 polymer ?
#
loop_
_entity_poly.entity_id
_entity_poly.type
_entity_poly.pdbx_seq_one_letter_code
_entity_poly.pdbx_strand_id
1 'polypeptide(L)'
;MRIPQTLPINAEQSRAARFQLGLTQANVIEESCLPGHKLKNFETGRFVPDMPFLEGLRDYYNQKGIDFTETVTVTTQATDQIQAGQQQTPAHGGAMVRPVSRMCFYVSDRVEPEAVDQTLGRMDGNDDRIAAILQSPLKGGFLSTYDEETEAKQRELFGAMAENYLLFRILQGRNIVSAMPAGVEPVTHADLLATFFATSPIAIVGSQPQATKVMPDEATSSSDLEGGEE
;
A
#
# COMPACT_ATOMS: atom_id res chain seq x y z
N MET A 1 31.08 -29.29 -4.35
CA MET A 1 30.17 -28.12 -4.26
C MET A 1 30.15 -27.68 -2.81
N ARG A 2 30.54 -26.44 -2.50
CA ARG A 2 30.47 -25.90 -1.13
C ARG A 2 29.03 -25.45 -0.88
N ILE A 3 28.38 -26.03 0.12
CA ILE A 3 27.06 -25.56 0.58
C ILE A 3 27.31 -24.24 1.33
N PRO A 4 26.70 -23.11 0.95
CA PRO A 4 26.86 -21.86 1.69
C PRO A 4 26.38 -22.06 3.12
N GLN A 5 27.20 -21.69 4.11
CA GLN A 5 26.89 -21.88 5.54
C GLN A 5 25.80 -20.95 6.07
N THR A 6 25.40 -19.93 5.29
CA THR A 6 24.37 -18.96 5.66
C THR A 6 23.26 -18.96 4.62
N LEU A 7 22.01 -19.04 5.07
CA LEU A 7 20.84 -18.93 4.20
C LEU A 7 20.86 -17.60 3.42
N PRO A 8 20.51 -17.59 2.13
CA PRO A 8 20.45 -16.35 1.36
C PRO A 8 19.39 -15.41 1.97
N ILE A 9 19.65 -14.10 1.88
CA ILE A 9 18.67 -13.08 2.28
C ILE A 9 17.39 -13.25 1.45
N ASN A 10 16.24 -13.19 2.11
CA ASN A 10 14.94 -13.22 1.44
C ASN A 10 14.37 -11.80 1.19
N ALA A 11 13.33 -11.70 0.37
CA ALA A 11 12.75 -10.43 -0.04
C ALA A 11 12.21 -9.59 1.13
N GLU A 12 11.65 -10.25 2.15
CA GLU A 12 11.11 -9.62 3.34
C GLU A 12 12.24 -9.08 4.24
N GLN A 13 13.31 -9.86 4.42
CA GLN A 13 14.52 -9.46 5.14
C GLN A 13 15.20 -8.25 4.48
N SER A 14 15.26 -8.21 3.14
CA SER A 14 15.78 -7.05 2.40
C SER A 14 14.96 -5.79 2.68
N ARG A 15 13.62 -5.87 2.55
CA ARG A 15 12.73 -4.73 2.82
C ARG A 15 12.84 -4.26 4.26
N ALA A 16 12.85 -5.19 5.22
CA ALA A 16 12.95 -4.87 6.64
C ALA A 16 14.28 -4.16 6.96
N ALA A 17 15.40 -4.68 6.44
CA ALA A 17 16.72 -4.07 6.61
C ALA A 17 16.77 -2.66 6.02
N ARG A 18 16.19 -2.47 4.83
CA ARG A 18 16.07 -1.17 4.17
C ARG A 18 15.30 -0.17 5.02
N PHE A 19 14.14 -0.56 5.56
CA PHE A 19 13.34 0.31 6.43
C PHE A 19 14.03 0.62 7.76
N GLN A 20 14.71 -0.36 8.37
CA GLN A 20 15.45 -0.16 9.62
C GLN A 20 16.58 0.87 9.45
N LEU A 21 17.21 0.90 8.28
CA LEU A 21 18.26 1.87 7.95
C LEU A 21 17.72 3.21 7.41
N GLY A 22 16.40 3.34 7.22
CA GLY A 22 15.79 4.54 6.65
C GLY A 22 16.16 4.79 5.18
N LEU A 23 16.46 3.74 4.42
CA LEU A 23 16.90 3.83 3.03
C LEU A 23 15.74 3.67 2.04
N THR A 24 15.76 4.43 0.94
CA THR A 24 14.88 4.16 -0.20
C THR A 24 15.45 3.02 -1.04
N GLN A 25 14.63 2.40 -1.90
CA GLN A 25 15.12 1.39 -2.82
C GLN A 25 16.17 1.99 -3.78
N ALA A 26 16.01 3.26 -4.18
CA ALA A 26 16.98 3.98 -5.00
C ALA A 26 18.34 4.12 -4.28
N ASN A 27 18.35 4.44 -2.98
CA ASN A 27 19.60 4.52 -2.22
C ASN A 27 20.33 3.17 -2.19
N VAL A 28 19.61 2.07 -1.99
CA VAL A 28 20.23 0.74 -2.01
C VAL A 28 20.79 0.43 -3.39
N ILE A 29 20.08 0.75 -4.48
CA ILE A 29 20.57 0.52 -5.86
C ILE A 29 21.85 1.31 -6.13
N GLU A 30 21.86 2.59 -5.75
CA GLU A 30 22.99 3.50 -5.97
C GLU A 30 24.20 3.07 -5.13
N GLU A 31 24.01 2.77 -3.85
CA GLU A 31 25.10 2.51 -2.92
C GLU A 31 25.64 1.07 -3.01
N SER A 32 24.79 0.08 -3.31
CA SER A 32 25.22 -1.32 -3.44
C SER A 32 25.80 -1.63 -4.82
N CYS A 33 25.62 -0.74 -5.80
CA CYS A 33 25.91 -0.96 -7.22
C CYS A 33 25.24 -2.22 -7.80
N LEU A 34 24.19 -2.74 -7.16
CA LEU A 34 23.47 -3.92 -7.63
C LEU A 34 22.50 -3.54 -8.76
N PRO A 35 22.20 -4.45 -9.71
CA PRO A 35 21.24 -4.18 -10.77
C PRO A 35 19.85 -3.84 -10.21
N GLY A 36 19.43 -2.58 -10.34
CA GLY A 36 18.21 -2.11 -9.67
C GLY A 36 16.92 -2.80 -10.09
N HIS A 37 16.83 -3.25 -11.34
CA HIS A 37 15.69 -4.05 -11.80
C HIS A 37 15.55 -5.38 -11.05
N LYS A 38 16.69 -6.01 -10.66
CA LYS A 38 16.67 -7.24 -9.86
C LYS A 38 16.21 -6.96 -8.43
N LEU A 39 16.69 -5.87 -7.82
CA LEU A 39 16.27 -5.50 -6.46
C LEU A 39 14.76 -5.21 -6.39
N LYS A 40 14.25 -4.43 -7.34
CA LYS A 40 12.82 -4.11 -7.43
C LYS A 40 11.95 -5.35 -7.55
N ASN A 41 12.29 -6.26 -8.45
CA ASN A 41 11.53 -7.49 -8.67
C ASN A 41 11.70 -8.50 -7.54
N PHE A 42 12.84 -8.47 -6.86
CA PHE A 42 13.12 -9.30 -5.70
C PHE A 42 12.29 -8.87 -4.48
N GLU A 43 12.34 -7.59 -4.09
CA GLU A 43 11.62 -7.10 -2.91
C GLU A 43 10.09 -7.22 -3.05
N THR A 44 9.58 -7.20 -4.28
CA THR A 44 8.16 -7.43 -4.60
C THR A 44 7.77 -8.91 -4.71
N GLY A 45 8.72 -9.84 -4.56
CA GLY A 45 8.47 -11.28 -4.60
C GLY A 45 8.19 -11.85 -5.99
N ARG A 46 8.36 -11.06 -7.06
CA ARG A 46 8.12 -11.49 -8.45
C ARG A 46 9.27 -12.26 -9.08
N PHE A 47 10.44 -12.16 -8.46
CA PHE A 47 11.67 -12.73 -8.99
C PHE A 47 12.57 -13.19 -7.85
N VAL A 48 13.22 -14.33 -8.03
CA VAL A 48 14.27 -14.82 -7.14
C VAL A 48 15.61 -14.63 -7.88
N PRO A 49 16.45 -13.66 -7.46
CA PRO A 49 17.77 -13.45 -8.04
C PRO A 49 18.71 -14.65 -7.84
N ASP A 50 19.80 -14.60 -8.59
CA ASP A 50 20.92 -15.50 -8.46
C ASP A 50 21.68 -15.27 -7.14
N MET A 51 22.38 -16.31 -6.66
CA MET A 51 23.13 -16.25 -5.41
C MET A 51 24.12 -15.09 -5.31
N PRO A 52 24.90 -14.71 -6.36
CA PRO A 52 25.82 -13.58 -6.27
C PRO A 52 25.12 -12.25 -5.97
N PHE A 53 23.90 -12.06 -6.49
CA PHE A 53 23.11 -10.87 -6.18
C PHE A 53 22.65 -10.88 -4.72
N LEU A 54 22.17 -12.02 -4.22
CA LEU A 54 21.69 -12.16 -2.84
C LEU A 54 22.83 -12.02 -1.82
N GLU A 55 24.02 -12.52 -2.15
CA GLU A 55 25.24 -12.35 -1.37
C GLU A 55 25.66 -10.87 -1.33
N GLY A 56 25.73 -10.20 -2.49
CA GLY A 56 26.08 -8.78 -2.54
C GLY A 56 25.09 -7.89 -1.77
N LEU A 57 23.80 -8.23 -1.82
CA LEU A 57 22.77 -7.51 -1.07
C LEU A 57 22.89 -7.75 0.44
N ARG A 58 23.17 -8.99 0.86
CA ARG A 58 23.44 -9.33 2.26
C ARG A 58 24.68 -8.60 2.76
N ASP A 59 25.75 -8.58 1.98
CA ASP A 59 27.01 -7.91 2.33
C ASP A 59 26.83 -6.40 2.48
N TYR A 60 26.06 -5.78 1.59
CA TYR A 60 25.70 -4.36 1.70
C TYR A 60 25.02 -4.05 3.04
N TYR A 61 24.01 -4.82 3.42
CA TYR A 61 23.31 -4.62 4.69
C TYR A 61 24.16 -4.98 5.92
N ASN A 62 25.01 -6.01 5.83
CA ASN A 62 25.99 -6.34 6.88
C ASN A 62 26.95 -5.17 7.12
N GLN A 63 27.46 -4.53 6.06
CA GLN A 63 28.34 -3.37 6.17
C GLN A 63 27.65 -2.16 6.83
N LYS A 64 26.32 -2.07 6.70
CA LYS A 64 25.49 -1.04 7.36
C LYS A 64 25.06 -1.44 8.78
N GLY A 65 25.49 -2.60 9.28
CA GLY A 65 25.25 -3.05 10.65
C GLY A 65 24.01 -3.92 10.85
N ILE A 66 23.42 -4.45 9.78
CA ILE A 66 22.32 -5.43 9.87
C ILE A 66 22.91 -6.84 9.82
N ASP A 67 22.69 -7.64 10.87
CA ASP A 67 23.09 -9.05 10.89
C ASP A 67 21.89 -9.96 10.64
N PHE A 68 22.04 -10.90 9.70
CA PHE A 68 21.03 -11.90 9.33
C PHE A 68 21.37 -13.31 9.86
N THR A 69 22.13 -13.41 10.95
CA THR A 69 22.47 -14.69 11.61
C THR A 69 21.31 -15.27 12.42
N GLU A 70 20.32 -14.47 12.83
CA GLU A 70 19.09 -14.94 13.50
C GLU A 70 17.88 -14.87 12.57
N THR A 71 17.61 -15.92 11.79
CA THR A 71 16.23 -16.34 11.49
C THR A 71 16.21 -17.73 10.84
N VAL A 72 16.50 -18.74 11.66
CA VAL A 72 15.99 -20.08 11.41
C VAL A 72 14.62 -20.16 12.09
N THR A 73 13.59 -19.64 11.44
CA THR A 73 12.27 -20.26 11.53
C THR A 73 12.03 -20.93 10.20
N VAL A 74 12.52 -22.17 10.12
CA VAL A 74 12.07 -23.14 9.14
C VAL A 74 10.54 -23.09 9.18
N THR A 75 9.94 -22.69 8.07
CA THR A 75 8.52 -22.92 7.77
C THR A 75 8.32 -24.41 7.57
N THR A 76 8.46 -25.19 8.64
CA THR A 76 7.86 -26.51 8.73
C THR A 76 6.42 -26.30 9.13
N GLN A 77 5.54 -26.59 8.19
CA GLN A 77 4.14 -26.89 8.45
C GLN A 77 4.05 -27.85 9.66
N ALA A 78 3.52 -27.38 10.78
CA ALA A 78 3.09 -28.20 11.91
C ALA A 78 1.72 -27.63 12.31
N THR A 79 0.63 -28.18 11.79
CA THR A 79 -0.27 -29.08 12.54
C THR A 79 -0.20 -28.93 14.06
N ASP A 80 -1.36 -28.59 14.63
CA ASP A 80 -1.72 -28.55 16.04
C ASP A 80 -0.73 -29.18 17.03
N GLN A 81 -0.29 -28.39 18.02
CA GLN A 81 -0.46 -28.75 19.43
C GLN A 81 -0.16 -27.59 20.37
N ILE A 82 -1.16 -27.30 21.21
CA ILE A 82 -1.12 -26.44 22.38
C ILE A 82 -0.11 -27.01 23.38
N GLN A 83 0.87 -26.22 23.82
CA GLN A 83 1.50 -26.42 25.13
C GLN A 83 1.77 -25.08 25.81
N ALA A 84 1.33 -25.04 27.07
CA ALA A 84 1.28 -23.91 27.96
C ALA A 84 2.63 -23.66 28.66
N GLY A 85 2.85 -22.41 29.03
CA GLY A 85 3.70 -22.06 30.18
C GLY A 85 5.09 -21.56 29.81
N GLN A 86 5.21 -20.25 29.62
CA GLN A 86 6.25 -19.40 30.24
C GLN A 86 5.92 -17.93 29.93
N GLN A 87 5.17 -17.28 30.83
CA GLN A 87 5.04 -15.83 30.85
C GLN A 87 6.34 -15.25 31.41
N GLN A 88 7.20 -14.74 30.54
CA GLN A 88 8.23 -13.80 30.94
C GLN A 88 7.56 -12.42 31.12
N THR A 89 7.58 -11.92 32.35
CA THR A 89 7.22 -10.53 32.68
C THR A 89 8.15 -9.57 31.91
N PRO A 90 7.63 -8.65 31.07
CA PRO A 90 8.48 -7.69 30.36
C PRO A 90 9.00 -6.62 31.33
N ALA A 91 10.29 -6.29 31.21
CA ALA A 91 10.90 -5.16 31.91
C ALA A 91 10.22 -3.83 31.51
N HIS A 92 10.05 -2.94 32.48
CA HIS A 92 9.50 -1.60 32.26
C HIS A 92 10.38 -0.79 31.30
N GLY A 93 9.79 -0.31 30.20
CA GLY A 93 10.42 0.61 29.25
C GLY A 93 10.69 0.06 27.85
N GLY A 94 10.51 -1.25 27.61
CA GLY A 94 10.52 -1.80 26.25
C GLY A 94 9.20 -1.51 25.55
N ALA A 95 9.24 -0.85 24.39
CA ALA A 95 8.05 -0.62 23.56
C ALA A 95 7.26 -1.92 23.42
N MET A 96 6.04 -1.96 23.95
CA MET A 96 5.11 -3.07 23.78
C MET A 96 4.57 -3.08 22.36
N VAL A 97 5.42 -3.40 21.39
CA VAL A 97 4.97 -3.69 20.04
C VAL A 97 4.95 -5.20 19.91
N ARG A 98 3.77 -5.78 20.10
CA ARG A 98 3.53 -7.17 19.73
C ARG A 98 3.68 -7.27 18.21
N PRO A 99 4.53 -8.16 17.67
CA PRO A 99 4.51 -8.46 16.25
C PRO A 99 3.14 -9.06 15.92
N VAL A 100 2.33 -8.31 15.18
CA VAL A 100 1.05 -8.79 14.67
C VAL A 100 1.40 -9.73 13.52
N SER A 101 1.20 -11.03 13.73
CA SER A 101 1.52 -12.15 12.82
C SER A 101 0.83 -12.11 11.44
N ARG A 102 0.20 -10.99 11.08
CA ARG A 102 -0.32 -10.71 9.74
C ARG A 102 -0.15 -9.23 9.46
N MET A 103 1.05 -8.83 9.01
CA MET A 103 1.21 -7.60 8.21
C MET A 103 0.70 -7.80 6.77
N CYS A 104 -0.14 -8.80 6.52
CA CYS A 104 -0.90 -8.91 5.29
C CYS A 104 -2.25 -8.22 5.47
N PHE A 105 -2.52 -7.23 4.64
CA PHE A 105 -3.86 -6.69 4.48
C PHE A 105 -4.55 -7.39 3.32
N TYR A 106 -5.87 -7.54 3.42
CA TYR A 106 -6.65 -8.19 2.38
C TYR A 106 -6.85 -7.22 1.22
N VAL A 107 -6.56 -7.70 0.01
CA VAL A 107 -6.94 -7.05 -1.24
C VAL A 107 -8.23 -7.71 -1.72
N SER A 108 -9.18 -6.89 -2.13
CA SER A 108 -10.44 -7.33 -2.72
C SER A 108 -10.16 -8.04 -4.04
N ASP A 109 -10.78 -9.21 -4.21
CA ASP A 109 -10.81 -9.99 -5.45
C ASP A 109 -11.42 -9.24 -6.65
N ARG A 110 -12.16 -8.15 -6.37
CA ARG A 110 -12.68 -7.22 -7.38
C ARG A 110 -11.65 -6.26 -7.96
N VAL A 111 -10.45 -6.20 -7.41
CA VAL A 111 -9.38 -5.32 -7.89
C VAL A 111 -8.47 -6.13 -8.79
N GLU A 112 -8.36 -5.72 -10.06
CA GLU A 112 -7.50 -6.38 -11.04
C GLU A 112 -6.03 -6.37 -10.57
N PRO A 113 -5.26 -7.45 -10.79
CA PRO A 113 -3.87 -7.55 -10.32
C PRO A 113 -2.98 -6.38 -10.76
N GLU A 114 -3.14 -5.92 -12.00
CA GLU A 114 -2.39 -4.76 -12.50
C GLU A 114 -2.76 -3.47 -11.75
N ALA A 115 -4.01 -3.30 -11.37
CA ALA A 115 -4.45 -2.15 -10.59
C ALA A 115 -3.95 -2.21 -9.15
N VAL A 116 -3.81 -3.41 -8.56
CA VAL A 116 -3.13 -3.60 -7.28
C VAL A 116 -1.70 -3.10 -7.36
N ASP A 117 -0.97 -3.51 -8.39
CA ASP A 117 0.43 -3.14 -8.62
C ASP A 117 0.61 -1.63 -8.79
N GLN A 118 -0.23 -1.00 -9.61
CA GLN A 118 -0.21 0.43 -9.81
C GLN A 118 -0.55 1.19 -8.52
N THR A 119 -1.50 0.68 -7.73
CA THR A 119 -1.90 1.29 -6.46
C THR A 119 -0.76 1.22 -5.44
N LEU A 120 -0.11 0.06 -5.30
CA LEU A 120 1.04 -0.11 -4.42
C LEU A 120 2.21 0.78 -4.85
N GLY A 121 2.53 0.84 -6.15
CA GLY A 121 3.57 1.73 -6.65
C GLY A 121 3.28 3.22 -6.39
N ARG A 122 2.01 3.62 -6.40
CA ARG A 122 1.60 4.99 -6.02
C ARG A 122 1.76 5.24 -4.53
N MET A 123 1.46 4.24 -3.69
CA MET A 123 1.71 4.32 -2.25
C MET A 123 3.20 4.47 -1.94
N ASP A 124 4.06 3.70 -2.61
CA ASP A 124 5.52 3.82 -2.47
C ASP A 124 6.01 5.23 -2.87
N GLY A 125 5.51 5.77 -4.00
CA GLY A 125 5.85 7.12 -4.43
C GLY A 125 5.38 8.21 -3.46
N ASN A 126 4.24 8.00 -2.80
CA ASN A 126 3.76 8.88 -1.74
C ASN A 126 4.62 8.78 -0.48
N ASP A 127 5.07 7.59 -0.10
CA ASP A 127 5.97 7.39 1.04
C ASP A 127 7.31 8.10 0.82
N ASP A 128 7.89 7.98 -0.38
CA ASP A 128 9.10 8.73 -0.76
C ASP A 128 8.89 10.25 -0.67
N ARG A 129 7.72 10.73 -1.12
CA ARG A 129 7.36 12.16 -1.08
C ARG A 129 7.15 12.66 0.35
N ILE A 130 6.47 11.88 1.18
CA ILE A 130 6.29 12.15 2.61
C ILE A 130 7.65 12.25 3.30
N ALA A 131 8.54 11.27 3.08
CA ALA A 131 9.88 11.26 3.64
C ALA A 131 10.68 12.51 3.24
N ALA A 132 10.62 12.90 1.96
CA ALA A 132 11.28 14.10 1.46
C ALA A 132 10.76 15.39 2.12
N ILE A 133 9.45 15.53 2.29
CA ILE A 133 8.86 16.72 2.94
C ILE A 133 9.20 16.78 4.43
N LEU A 134 9.15 15.65 5.14
CA LEU A 134 9.48 15.58 6.58
C LEU A 134 10.93 15.96 6.87
N GLN A 135 11.85 15.73 5.93
CA GLN A 135 13.24 16.14 6.02
C GLN A 135 13.48 17.59 5.56
N SER A 136 12.49 18.24 4.95
CA SER A 136 12.64 19.59 4.44
C SER A 136 12.66 20.62 5.57
N PRO A 137 13.55 21.63 5.51
CA PRO A 137 13.64 22.64 6.56
C PRO A 137 12.41 23.56 6.54
N LEU A 138 11.90 23.88 7.73
CA LEU A 138 10.86 24.89 7.90
C LEU A 138 11.46 26.29 7.73
N LYS A 139 10.77 27.15 6.99
CA LYS A 139 11.16 28.55 6.79
C LYS A 139 10.12 29.48 7.38
N GLY A 140 10.58 30.51 8.10
CA GLY A 140 9.70 31.54 8.66
C GLY A 140 9.19 32.50 7.58
N GLY A 141 7.96 32.99 7.76
CA GLY A 141 7.37 34.02 6.89
C GLY A 141 7.71 35.44 7.35
N PHE A 142 7.51 36.43 6.48
CA PHE A 142 7.68 37.85 6.83
C PHE A 142 6.54 38.38 7.71
N LEU A 143 5.31 37.89 7.51
CA LEU A 143 4.10 38.29 8.25
C LEU A 143 3.40 37.11 8.97
N SER A 144 3.84 35.88 8.72
CA SER A 144 3.27 34.62 9.21
C SER A 144 4.35 33.78 9.90
N THR A 145 3.94 32.79 10.70
CA THR A 145 4.87 31.88 11.38
C THR A 145 5.76 31.12 10.39
N TYR A 146 5.20 30.76 9.22
CA TYR A 146 5.90 30.05 8.15
C TYR A 146 5.70 30.75 6.80
N ASP A 147 6.65 30.58 5.89
CA ASP A 147 6.50 31.08 4.52
C ASP A 147 5.48 30.24 3.72
N GLU A 148 5.02 30.78 2.58
CA GLU A 148 4.03 30.12 1.72
C GLU A 148 4.53 28.76 1.21
N GLU A 149 5.84 28.60 1.01
CA GLU A 149 6.46 27.35 0.57
C GLU A 149 6.32 26.26 1.66
N THR A 150 6.60 26.60 2.91
CA THR A 150 6.48 25.69 4.06
C THR A 150 5.01 25.30 4.28
N GLU A 151 4.08 26.25 4.20
CA GLU A 151 2.64 25.95 4.30
C GLU A 151 2.13 25.08 3.15
N ALA A 152 2.63 25.30 1.92
CA ALA A 152 2.32 24.45 0.78
C ALA A 152 2.82 23.01 0.97
N LYS A 153 4.07 22.84 1.43
CA LYS A 153 4.63 21.52 1.77
C LYS A 153 3.85 20.83 2.88
N GLN A 154 3.37 21.58 3.88
CA GLN A 154 2.54 21.01 4.93
C GLN A 154 1.20 20.48 4.38
N ARG A 155 0.53 21.23 3.49
CA ARG A 155 -0.69 20.76 2.81
C ARG A 155 -0.41 19.53 1.95
N GLU A 156 0.70 19.53 1.23
CA GLU A 156 1.13 18.41 0.39
C GLU A 156 1.40 17.14 1.21
N LEU A 157 2.07 17.28 2.36
CA LEU A 157 2.33 16.20 3.30
C LEU A 157 1.04 15.54 3.79
N PHE A 158 0.05 16.33 4.21
CA PHE A 158 -1.27 15.81 4.57
C PHE A 158 -2.00 15.19 3.38
N GLY A 159 -1.87 15.79 2.19
CA GLY A 159 -2.43 15.26 0.95
C GLY A 159 -1.91 13.86 0.62
N ALA A 160 -0.59 13.66 0.65
CA ALA A 160 0.04 12.37 0.38
C ALA A 160 -0.37 11.30 1.41
N MET A 161 -0.42 11.65 2.70
CA MET A 161 -0.90 10.74 3.75
C MET A 161 -2.38 10.37 3.55
N ALA A 162 -3.22 11.34 3.26
CA ALA A 162 -4.65 11.12 3.01
C ALA A 162 -4.86 10.25 1.76
N GLU A 163 -4.08 10.48 0.71
CA GLU A 163 -4.13 9.66 -0.50
C GLU A 163 -3.81 8.19 -0.19
N ASN A 164 -2.73 7.90 0.55
CA ASN A 164 -2.39 6.51 0.93
C ASN A 164 -3.53 5.81 1.69
N TYR A 165 -4.26 6.52 2.55
CA TYR A 165 -5.45 5.97 3.19
C TYR A 165 -6.56 5.62 2.18
N LEU A 166 -6.81 6.48 1.20
CA LEU A 166 -7.82 6.23 0.17
C LEU A 166 -7.42 5.06 -0.74
N LEU A 167 -6.15 4.98 -1.13
CA LEU A 167 -5.60 3.86 -1.91
C LEU A 167 -5.78 2.53 -1.17
N PHE A 168 -5.49 2.51 0.13
CA PHE A 168 -5.73 1.34 0.96
C PHE A 168 -7.20 0.91 1.00
N ARG A 169 -8.12 1.88 1.11
CA ARG A 169 -9.57 1.62 1.06
C ARG A 169 -10.01 1.04 -0.29
N ILE A 170 -9.43 1.51 -1.39
CA ILE A 170 -9.70 1.00 -2.74
C ILE A 170 -9.20 -0.43 -2.88
N LEU A 171 -7.99 -0.74 -2.41
CA LEU A 171 -7.47 -2.11 -2.40
C LEU A 171 -8.38 -3.07 -1.62
N GLN A 172 -9.05 -2.60 -0.56
CA GLN A 172 -10.05 -3.38 0.19
C GLN A 172 -11.43 -3.48 -0.49
N GLY A 173 -11.63 -2.89 -1.66
CA GLY A 173 -12.93 -2.80 -2.33
C GLY A 173 -13.93 -1.87 -1.62
N ARG A 174 -13.45 -1.00 -0.72
CA ARG A 174 -14.26 -0.06 0.09
C ARG A 174 -14.12 1.36 -0.42
N ASN A 175 -14.50 1.57 -1.67
CA ASN A 175 -14.41 2.88 -2.29
C ASN A 175 -15.40 3.87 -1.64
N ILE A 176 -14.92 5.05 -1.27
CA ILE A 176 -15.73 6.14 -0.70
C ILE A 176 -15.94 7.28 -1.70
N VAL A 177 -15.30 7.21 -2.88
CA VAL A 177 -15.37 8.22 -3.93
C VAL A 177 -16.08 7.64 -5.13
N SER A 178 -17.31 8.06 -5.39
CA SER A 178 -18.01 7.68 -6.62
C SER A 178 -17.50 8.50 -7.80
N ALA A 179 -17.44 7.89 -8.98
CA ALA A 179 -17.12 8.63 -10.19
C ALA A 179 -18.19 9.71 -10.45
N MET A 180 -17.74 10.92 -10.77
CA MET A 180 -18.63 11.99 -11.17
C MET A 180 -18.98 11.84 -12.66
N PRO A 181 -20.26 12.00 -13.06
CA PRO A 181 -20.63 12.02 -14.47
C PRO A 181 -19.88 13.11 -15.23
N ALA A 182 -19.47 12.81 -16.46
CA ALA A 182 -18.76 13.79 -17.30
C ALA A 182 -19.63 15.02 -17.58
N GLY A 183 -19.03 16.21 -17.49
CA GLY A 183 -19.72 17.48 -17.79
C GLY A 183 -20.60 18.03 -16.67
N VAL A 184 -20.61 17.40 -15.48
CA VAL A 184 -21.30 17.93 -14.29
C VAL A 184 -20.33 18.79 -13.49
N GLU A 185 -20.78 19.97 -13.05
CA GLU A 185 -20.01 20.85 -12.17
C GLU A 185 -20.03 20.31 -10.73
N PRO A 186 -18.88 20.27 -10.03
CA PRO A 186 -18.83 19.76 -8.67
C PRO A 186 -19.53 20.72 -7.69
N VAL A 187 -20.56 20.22 -6.99
CA VAL A 187 -21.37 21.00 -6.04
C VAL A 187 -21.17 20.56 -4.58
N THR A 188 -20.57 19.39 -4.38
CA THR A 188 -20.21 18.87 -3.05
C THR A 188 -18.71 18.60 -2.94
N HIS A 189 -18.21 18.47 -1.70
CA HIS A 189 -16.84 18.02 -1.46
C HIS A 189 -16.57 16.60 -1.99
N ALA A 190 -17.61 15.77 -2.08
CA ALA A 190 -17.50 14.45 -2.71
C ALA A 190 -17.23 14.58 -4.22
N ASP A 191 -17.92 15.50 -4.91
CA ASP A 191 -17.73 15.78 -6.34
C ASP A 191 -16.35 16.37 -6.63
N LEU A 192 -15.89 17.27 -5.75
CA LEU A 192 -14.56 17.85 -5.86
C LEU A 192 -13.49 16.75 -5.69
N LEU A 193 -13.63 15.90 -4.68
CA LEU A 193 -12.74 14.75 -4.46
C LEU A 193 -12.78 13.76 -5.62
N ALA A 194 -13.96 13.50 -6.19
CA ALA A 194 -14.14 12.65 -7.36
C ALA A 194 -13.42 13.19 -8.60
N THR A 195 -13.41 14.51 -8.79
CA THR A 195 -12.69 15.18 -9.89
C THR A 195 -11.19 14.96 -9.76
N PHE A 196 -10.63 15.10 -8.55
CA PHE A 196 -9.23 14.80 -8.30
C PHE A 196 -8.92 13.32 -8.51
N PHE A 197 -9.80 12.43 -8.03
CA PHE A 197 -9.64 10.99 -8.19
C PHE A 197 -9.71 10.53 -9.64
N ALA A 198 -10.57 11.12 -10.47
CA ALA A 198 -10.73 10.75 -11.88
C ALA A 198 -9.46 10.92 -12.71
N THR A 199 -8.54 11.79 -12.27
CA THR A 199 -7.23 11.99 -12.90
C THR A 199 -6.17 11.00 -12.42
N SER A 200 -6.47 10.22 -11.37
CA SER A 200 -5.61 9.16 -10.86
C SER A 200 -5.78 7.88 -11.69
N PRO A 201 -4.70 7.14 -12.00
CA PRO A 201 -4.75 5.83 -12.67
C PRO A 201 -5.70 4.82 -12.00
N ILE A 202 -6.05 5.05 -10.74
CA ILE A 202 -6.81 4.15 -9.86
C ILE A 202 -8.32 4.45 -9.91
N ALA A 203 -8.75 5.53 -10.59
CA ALA A 203 -10.16 5.88 -10.80
C ALA A 203 -10.99 4.73 -11.42
N ILE A 204 -10.33 3.89 -12.21
CA ILE A 204 -10.93 2.77 -12.94
C ILE A 204 -11.42 1.68 -11.98
N VAL A 205 -10.74 1.48 -10.84
CA VAL A 205 -11.11 0.47 -9.83
C VAL A 205 -12.35 0.88 -9.04
N GLY A 206 -12.57 2.19 -8.90
CA GLY A 206 -13.65 2.75 -8.09
C GLY A 206 -15.01 2.83 -8.78
N SER A 207 -15.03 2.66 -10.10
CA SER A 207 -16.20 2.92 -10.95
C SER A 207 -16.91 1.62 -11.30
N GLN A 208 -17.66 1.04 -10.36
CA GLN A 208 -18.69 0.08 -10.78
C GLN A 208 -19.95 0.84 -11.21
N PRO A 209 -20.59 0.43 -12.33
CA PRO A 209 -21.92 0.90 -12.67
C PRO A 209 -22.86 0.53 -11.53
N GLN A 210 -23.66 1.49 -11.06
CA GLN A 210 -24.78 1.19 -10.18
C GLN A 210 -25.58 0.05 -10.82
N ALA A 211 -25.79 -1.04 -10.07
CA ALA A 211 -26.68 -2.10 -10.49
C ALA A 211 -28.00 -1.45 -10.89
N THR A 212 -28.32 -1.51 -12.18
CA THR A 212 -29.60 -1.06 -12.72
C THR A 212 -30.66 -1.78 -11.90
N LYS A 213 -31.36 -1.03 -11.06
CA LYS A 213 -32.52 -1.52 -10.34
C LYS A 213 -33.53 -1.86 -11.42
N VAL A 214 -33.57 -3.13 -11.85
CA VAL A 214 -34.62 -3.64 -12.72
C VAL A 214 -35.90 -3.48 -11.90
N MET A 215 -36.65 -2.42 -12.20
CA MET A 215 -38.02 -2.32 -11.74
C MET A 215 -38.77 -3.51 -12.33
N PRO A 216 -39.56 -4.23 -11.53
CA PRO A 216 -40.48 -5.21 -12.09
C PRO A 216 -41.45 -4.45 -13.01
N ASP A 217 -41.66 -5.01 -14.20
CA ASP A 217 -42.66 -4.57 -15.18
C ASP A 217 -43.94 -4.13 -14.47
N GLU A 218 -44.27 -2.84 -14.60
CA GLU A 218 -45.64 -2.40 -14.39
C GLU A 218 -46.51 -3.16 -15.38
N ALA A 219 -47.27 -4.11 -14.86
CA ALA A 219 -48.35 -4.76 -15.57
C ALA A 219 -49.23 -3.68 -16.20
N THR A 220 -49.23 -3.68 -17.52
CA THR A 220 -50.13 -2.95 -18.39
C THR A 220 -51.57 -3.15 -17.96
N SER A 221 -52.14 -2.11 -17.32
CA SER A 221 -53.57 -1.93 -17.15
C SER A 221 -54.10 -1.06 -18.29
N SER A 222 -54.68 -1.68 -19.30
CA SER A 222 -55.61 -1.08 -20.27
C SER A 222 -56.58 -2.19 -20.71
N SER A 223 -57.82 -2.18 -20.18
CA SER A 223 -59.06 -1.82 -20.91
C SER A 223 -59.41 -2.88 -21.98
N ASP A 224 -60.60 -3.50 -22.05
CA ASP A 224 -61.95 -2.95 -22.01
C ASP A 224 -63.01 -4.09 -22.02
N LEU A 225 -64.18 -3.77 -21.43
CA LEU A 225 -65.55 -4.05 -21.88
C LEU A 225 -66.00 -5.49 -22.21
N GLU A 226 -66.90 -6.02 -21.38
CA GLU A 226 -68.10 -6.74 -21.86
C GLU A 226 -69.29 -6.40 -20.94
N GLY A 227 -70.14 -5.48 -21.42
CA GLY A 227 -71.44 -5.19 -20.84
C GLY A 227 -72.49 -6.12 -21.44
N GLY A 228 -73.20 -6.85 -20.58
CA GLY A 228 -74.32 -7.70 -20.97
C GLY A 228 -75.55 -6.89 -21.34
N GLU A 229 -76.16 -7.27 -22.46
CA GLU A 229 -77.51 -6.85 -22.85
C GLU A 229 -78.55 -7.77 -22.17
N GLU A 230 -79.55 -7.15 -21.55
CA GLU A 230 -80.92 -7.66 -21.41
C GLU A 230 -81.83 -6.87 -22.36
#